data_AF-A0A183EVG2-F1
#
_entry.id   AF-A0A183EVG2-F1
#
_cell.length_a   1.000
_cell.length_b   1.000
_cell.length_c   1.000
_cell.angle_alpha   90.00
_cell.angle_beta   90.00
_cell.angle_gamma   90.00
#
_symmetry.space_group_name_H-M   'P 1'
#
loop_
_entity.id
_entity.type
_entity.pdbx_description
1 polymer ?
#
loop_
_entity_poly.entity_id
_entity_poly.type
_entity_poly.pdbx_seq_one_letter_code
_entity_poly.pdbx_strand_id
1 'polypeptide(L)' 'MSSVIDNELLLDKVFSNLFYLTGLLGIFSNCLLLYMIVNRGTRRIKEYRILLGNTTVIDLLKSILLTLEQPRYND' A
#
# COMPACT_ATOMS: atom_id res chain seq x y z
N MET A 1 -12.49 0.36 -34.19
CA MET A 1 -11.17 0.96 -33.92
C MET A 1 -11.27 1.97 -32.79
N SER A 2 -12.06 3.06 -32.90
CA SER A 2 -12.25 4.05 -31.82
C SER A 2 -12.77 3.44 -30.52
N SER A 3 -13.82 2.63 -30.57
CA SER A 3 -14.42 2.00 -29.38
C SER A 3 -13.49 1.03 -28.63
N VAL A 4 -12.45 0.50 -29.28
CA VAL A 4 -11.48 -0.39 -28.63
C VAL A 4 -10.48 0.45 -27.83
N ILE A 5 -10.02 1.56 -28.40
CA ILE A 5 -9.11 2.52 -27.76
C ILE A 5 -9.79 3.15 -26.54
N ASP A 6 -11.09 3.47 -26.63
CA ASP A 6 -11.86 4.02 -25.51
C ASP A 6 -11.95 3.04 -24.31
N ASN A 7 -11.98 1.73 -24.57
CA ASN A 7 -12.00 0.70 -23.55
C ASN A 7 -10.63 0.48 -22.90
N GLU A 8 -9.54 0.53 -23.67
CA GLU A 8 -8.18 0.43 -23.11
C GLU A 8 -7.86 1.62 -22.20
N LEU A 9 -8.27 2.82 -22.59
CA LEU A 9 -8.05 4.04 -21.81
C LEU A 9 -8.85 4.06 -20.50
N LEU A 10 -10.08 3.51 -20.51
CA LEU A 10 -10.86 3.30 -19.28
C LEU A 10 -10.21 2.27 -18.37
N LEU A 11 -9.69 1.18 -18.94
CA LEU A 11 -9.06 0.11 -18.20
C LEU A 11 -7.80 0.61 -17.48
N ASP A 12 -6.93 1.35 -18.16
CA ASP A 12 -5.74 1.97 -17.57
C ASP A 12 -6.09 2.92 -16.42
N LYS A 13 -7.16 3.68 -16.57
CA LYS A 13 -7.62 4.63 -15.55
C LYS A 13 -8.17 3.93 -14.30
N VAL A 14 -8.91 2.83 -14.49
CA VAL A 14 -9.43 2.01 -13.40
C VAL A 14 -8.28 1.30 -12.67
N PHE A 15 -7.34 0.70 -13.40
CA PHE A 15 -6.17 0.07 -12.81
C PHE A 15 -5.35 1.07 -12.01
N SER A 16 -5.05 2.24 -12.58
CA SER A 16 -4.31 3.28 -11.89
C SER A 16 -4.98 3.66 -10.57
N ASN A 17 -6.30 3.89 -10.59
CA ASN A 17 -7.04 4.25 -9.39
C ASN A 17 -7.10 3.13 -8.34
N LEU A 18 -7.22 1.87 -8.76
CA LEU A 18 -7.17 0.71 -7.87
C LEU A 18 -5.81 0.57 -7.18
N PHE A 19 -4.72 0.81 -7.92
CA PHE A 19 -3.37 0.79 -7.36
C PHE A 19 -3.17 1.91 -6.33
N TYR A 20 -3.63 3.13 -6.62
CA TYR A 20 -3.60 4.24 -5.66
C TYR A 20 -4.38 3.93 -4.38
N LEU A 21 -5.60 3.40 -4.50
CA LEU A 21 -6.43 3.03 -3.34
C LEU A 21 -5.80 1.90 -2.53
N THR A 22 -5.21 0.90 -3.20
CA THR A 22 -4.53 -0.22 -2.53
C THR A 22 -3.30 0.24 -1.78
N GLY A 23 -2.47 1.11 -2.39
CA GLY A 23 -1.32 1.72 -1.74
C GLY A 23 -1.72 2.56 -0.52
N LEU A 24 -2.78 3.38 -0.64
CA LEU A 24 -3.27 4.22 0.44
C LEU A 24 -3.84 3.40 1.61
N LEU A 25 -4.61 2.35 1.32
CA LEU A 25 -5.11 1.41 2.34
C LEU A 25 -3.97 0.64 3.01
N GLY A 26 -2.95 0.23 2.25
CA GLY A 26 -1.75 -0.42 2.78
C GLY A 26 -0.98 0.48 3.74
N ILE A 27 -0.78 1.75 3.38
CA ILE A 27 -0.14 2.76 4.25
C ILE A 27 -0.99 2.99 5.51
N PHE A 28 -2.30 3.20 5.36
CA PHE A 28 -3.19 3.47 6.48
C PHE A 28 -3.25 2.30 7.46
N SER A 29 -3.39 1.07 6.95
CA SER A 29 -3.41 -0.16 7.75
C SER A 29 -2.09 -0.37 8.51
N ASN A 30 -0.94 -0.18 7.84
CA ASN A 30 0.36 -0.31 8.47
C ASN A 30 0.61 0.76 9.55
N CYS A 31 0.18 2.01 9.33
CA CYS A 31 0.22 3.06 10.36
C CYS A 31 -0.67 2.72 11.57
N LEU A 32 -1.86 2.17 11.35
CA LEU A 32 -2.80 1.78 12.41
C LEU A 32 -2.26 0.60 13.23
N LEU A 33 -1.63 -0.37 12.56
CA LEU A 33 -0.89 -1.47 13.19
C LEU A 33 0.27 -0.96 14.04
N LEU A 34 1.08 -0.04 13.52
CA LEU A 34 2.17 0.57 14.27
C LEU A 34 1.64 1.31 15.51
N TYR A 35 0.54 2.07 15.36
CA TYR A 35 -0.13 2.77 16.46
C TYR A 35 -0.65 1.79 17.52
N MET A 36 -1.30 0.69 17.11
CA MET A 36 -1.74 -0.36 18.02
C MET A 36 -0.57 -1.05 18.71
N ILE A 37 0.53 -1.34 18.01
CA ILE A 37 1.74 -1.89 18.60
C ILE A 37 2.21 -0.92 19.68
N VAL A 38 2.41 0.37 19.37
CA VAL A 38 2.91 1.38 20.31
C VAL A 38 2.01 1.53 21.54
N ASN A 39 0.69 1.68 21.36
CA ASN A 39 -0.25 1.93 22.44
C ASN A 39 -0.65 0.70 23.25
N ARG A 40 -0.57 -0.52 22.68
CA ARG A 40 -0.96 -1.74 23.40
C ARG A 40 0.24 -2.25 24.20
N GLY A 41 0.34 -1.74 25.43
CA GLY A 41 1.35 -2.07 26.43
C GLY A 41 1.24 -3.48 27.02
N THR A 42 1.33 -4.52 26.21
CA THR A 42 1.33 -5.91 26.69
C THR A 42 2.76 -6.35 27.04
N ARG A 43 3.09 -6.37 28.34
CA ARG A 43 4.44 -6.62 28.90
C ARG A 43 5.13 -7.95 28.51
N ARG A 44 4.43 -8.92 27.89
CA ARG A 44 4.95 -10.28 27.66
C ARG A 44 5.44 -10.60 26.24
N ILE A 45 5.20 -9.75 25.23
CA ILE A 45 5.42 -10.15 23.81
C ILE A 45 6.36 -9.17 23.07
N LYS A 46 7.47 -8.78 23.72
CA LYS A 46 8.43 -7.79 23.19
C LYS A 46 9.03 -8.21 21.85
N GLU A 47 9.47 -9.45 21.71
CA GLU A 47 10.13 -9.95 20.49
C GLU A 47 9.17 -10.01 19.30
N TYR A 48 7.94 -10.47 19.52
CA TYR A 48 6.89 -10.50 18.49
C TYR A 48 6.51 -9.09 18.01
N ARG A 49 6.52 -8.08 18.89
CA ARG A 49 6.26 -6.68 18.49
C ARG A 49 7.35 -6.12 17.58
N ILE A 50 8.61 -6.50 17.80
CA ILE A 50 9.73 -6.05 16.95
C ILE A 50 9.63 -6.72 15.58
N LEU A 51 9.31 -8.03 15.55
CA LEU A 51 9.11 -8.74 14.29
C LEU A 51 7.91 -8.15 13.51
N LEU A 52 6.78 -7.92 14.18
CA LEU A 52 5.58 -7.35 13.59
C LEU A 52 5.78 -5.90 13.15
N GLY A 53 6.55 -5.12 13.92
CA GLY A 53 6.98 -3.77 13.55
C GLY A 53 7.84 -3.77 12.27
N ASN A 54 8.81 -4.69 12.18
CA ASN A 54 9.63 -4.81 10.98
C ASN A 54 8.81 -5.26 9.77
N THR A 55 7.89 -6.23 9.93
CA THR A 55 6.99 -6.65 8.86
C THR A 55 6.12 -5.50 8.36
N THR A 56 5.56 -4.71 9.28
CA THR A 56 4.73 -3.54 8.92
C THR A 56 5.53 -2.44 8.24
N VAL A 57 6.78 -2.19 8.65
CA VAL A 57 7.68 -1.24 7.97
C VAL A 57 8.03 -1.73 6.55
N ILE A 58 8.33 -3.02 6.38
CA ILE A 58 8.61 -3.60 5.05
C ILE A 58 7.38 -3.50 4.15
N ASP A 59 6.19 -3.73 4.69
CA ASP A 59 4.94 -3.68 3.95
C ASP A 59 4.54 -2.23 3.58
N LEU A 60 4.85 -1.27 4.45
CA LEU A 60 4.72 0.16 4.17
C LEU A 60 5.70 0.59 3.08
N LEU A 61 6.96 0.14 3.15
CA LEU A 61 7.98 0.42 2.13
C LEU A 61 7.60 -0.22 0.79
N LYS A 62 7.06 -1.46 0.79
CA LYS A 62 6.51 -2.11 -0.40
C LYS A 62 5.34 -1.36 -1.00
N SER A 63 4.40 -0.89 -0.18
CA SER A 63 3.24 -0.12 -0.64
C SER A 63 3.66 1.20 -1.27
N ILE A 64 4.66 1.88 -0.69
CA ILE A 64 5.26 3.09 -1.26
C ILE A 64 5.98 2.76 -2.57
N LEU A 65 6.79 1.70 -2.61
CA LEU A 65 7.48 1.28 -3.83
C LEU A 65 6.48 0.95 -4.94
N LEU A 66 5.43 0.19 -4.67
CA LEU A 66 4.35 -0.11 -5.62
C LEU A 66 3.65 1.14 -6.14
N THR A 67 3.46 2.14 -5.29
CA THR A 67 2.86 3.42 -5.69
C THR A 67 3.82 4.25 -6.55
N LEU A 68 5.13 4.19 -6.29
CA LEU A 68 6.17 4.88 -7.07
C LEU A 68 6.56 4.14 -8.36
N GLU A 69 6.45 2.81 -8.36
CA GLU A 69 6.75 1.91 -9.47
C GLU A 69 5.55 1.79 -10.43
N GLN A 70 4.38 2.33 -10.09
CA GLN A 70 3.34 2.53 -11.10
C GLN A 70 3.99 3.23 -12.30
N PRO A 71 3.99 2.59 -13.49
CA PRO A 71 4.66 3.14 -14.65
C PRO A 71 3.99 4.47 -14.93
N ARG A 72 4.73 5.54 -14.65
CA ARG A 72 4.41 6.88 -15.10
C ARG A 72 4.48 6.78 -16.61
N TYR A 73 3.34 6.47 -17.25
CA TYR A 73 3.12 6.73 -18.66
C TYR A 73 3.12 8.27 -18.76
N ASN A 74 4.34 8.82 -18.72
CA ASN A 74 4.62 10.19 -19.06
C ASN A 74 4.22 10.31 -20.53
N ASP A 75 3.12 11.04 -20.74
CA ASP A 75 2.77 11.86 -21.90
C ASP A 75 3.15 11.34 -23.30
#